data_AF-A0A1Y1MS74-F1
#
_entry.id   AF-A0A1Y1MS74-F1
#
_cell.length_a   1.000
_cell.length_b   1.000
_cell.length_c   1.000
_cell.angle_alpha   90.00
_cell.angle_beta   90.00
_cell.angle_gamma   90.00
#
_symmetry.space_group_name_H-M   'P 1'
#
loop_
_entity.id
_entity.type
_entity.pdbx_description
1 polymer ?
#
loop_
_entity_poly.entity_id
_entity_poly.type
_entity_poly.pdbx_seq_one_letter_code
_entity_poly.pdbx_strand_id
1 'polypeptide(L)'
;SQLTTRHLPACRPVELVAGPPETAAMPEIVHLQVGQCGNQVGTAFWQTILGEHGLDNNGLYTGDSRVQLDRVNVYFNEASEKKYVPRAVLVDLEPGTMDAVRAGPLGRLFRPDNFVFGQSSAANNWAKGHYTEGAELVEE
;
A
#
# COMPACT_ATOMS: atom_id res chain seq x y z
N SER A 1 36.93 20.80 -62.35
CA SER A 1 35.95 20.73 -61.26
C SER A 1 35.99 19.33 -60.67
N GLN A 2 36.70 19.14 -59.55
CA GLN A 2 36.84 17.83 -58.91
C GLN A 2 35.60 17.57 -58.05
N LEU A 3 34.80 16.55 -58.40
CA LEU A 3 33.71 16.09 -57.54
C LEU A 3 34.29 15.28 -56.39
N THR A 4 34.21 15.82 -55.18
CA THR A 4 34.56 15.14 -53.93
C THR A 4 33.46 14.15 -53.55
N THR A 5 33.73 12.85 -53.65
CA THR A 5 32.87 11.78 -53.14
C THR A 5 32.96 11.75 -51.61
N ARG A 6 31.90 12.16 -50.89
CA ARG A 6 31.84 12.04 -49.43
C ARG A 6 31.52 10.59 -49.06
N HIS A 7 32.46 9.89 -48.43
CA HIS A 7 32.21 8.60 -47.77
C HIS A 7 31.29 8.80 -46.56
N LEU A 8 30.14 8.14 -46.54
CA LEU A 8 29.33 8.02 -45.33
C LEU A 8 30.00 7.00 -44.38
N PRO A 9 30.05 7.27 -43.06
CA PRO A 9 30.62 6.33 -42.11
C PRO A 9 29.72 5.10 -42.01
N ALA A 10 30.34 3.91 -42.02
CA ALA A 10 29.65 2.63 -41.86
C ALA A 10 28.86 2.60 -40.54
N CYS A 11 27.59 2.21 -40.60
CA CYS A 11 26.79 1.89 -39.41
C CYS A 11 27.54 0.83 -38.58
N ARG A 12 28.01 1.21 -37.40
CA ARG A 12 28.48 0.23 -36.42
C ARG A 12 27.28 -0.63 -35.97
N PRO A 13 27.45 -1.94 -35.77
CA PRO A 13 26.42 -2.75 -35.15
C PRO A 13 26.16 -2.17 -33.74
N VAL A 14 24.90 -1.87 -33.44
CA VAL A 14 24.50 -1.59 -32.06
C VAL A 14 24.58 -2.93 -31.34
N GLU A 15 25.61 -3.12 -30.51
CA GLU A 15 25.60 -4.21 -29.53
C GLU A 15 24.39 -3.98 -28.63
N LEU A 16 23.39 -4.86 -28.75
CA LEU A 16 22.27 -4.93 -27.83
C LEU A 16 22.84 -5.37 -26.47
N VAL A 17 23.28 -4.41 -25.66
CA VAL A 17 23.59 -4.68 -24.26
C VAL A 17 22.27 -5.09 -23.62
N ALA A 18 22.11 -6.39 -23.39
CA ALA A 18 21.02 -6.90 -22.57
C ALA A 18 21.11 -6.17 -21.23
N GLY A 19 20.13 -5.30 -20.97
CA GLY A 19 19.98 -4.68 -19.66
C GLY A 19 19.90 -5.77 -18.59
N PRO A 20 20.22 -5.45 -17.31
CA PRO A 20 19.99 -6.39 -16.22
C PRO A 20 18.55 -6.91 -16.31
N PRO A 21 18.29 -8.18 -15.92
CA PRO A 21 16.95 -8.72 -15.97
C PRO A 21 16.04 -7.73 -15.26
N GLU A 22 15.06 -7.21 -16.01
CA GLU A 22 13.96 -6.45 -15.46
C GLU A 22 13.42 -7.31 -14.34
N THR A 23 13.73 -6.95 -13.09
CA THR A 23 13.16 -7.59 -11.92
C THR A 23 11.66 -7.52 -12.17
N ALA A 24 11.02 -8.65 -12.48
CA ALA A 24 9.59 -8.66 -12.74
C ALA A 24 8.95 -7.89 -11.60
N ALA A 25 8.43 -6.69 -11.91
CA ALA A 25 8.01 -5.75 -10.88
C ALA A 25 6.96 -6.49 -10.05
N MET A 26 7.26 -6.73 -8.77
CA MET A 26 6.32 -7.46 -7.94
C MET A 26 5.04 -6.63 -7.85
N PRO A 27 3.86 -7.22 -8.10
CA PRO A 27 2.62 -6.48 -8.00
C PRO A 27 2.41 -6.04 -6.56
N GLU A 28 2.13 -4.75 -6.37
CA GLU A 28 1.83 -4.16 -5.07
C GLU A 28 0.32 -3.96 -4.96
N ILE A 29 -0.24 -4.25 -3.78
CA ILE A 29 -1.68 -4.09 -3.50
C ILE A 29 -1.83 -3.06 -2.40
N VAL A 30 -2.65 -2.03 -2.68
CA VAL A 30 -3.11 -1.08 -1.66
C VAL A 30 -4.50 -1.51 -1.21
N HIS A 31 -4.64 -1.74 0.10
CA HIS A 31 -5.89 -2.11 0.73
C HIS A 31 -6.65 -0.87 1.19
N LEU A 32 -7.92 -0.76 0.82
CA LEU A 32 -8.80 0.29 1.29
C LEU A 32 -9.91 -0.32 2.15
N GLN A 33 -10.06 0.16 3.37
CA GLN A 33 -11.16 -0.22 4.26
C GLN A 33 -11.99 1.01 4.58
N VAL A 34 -13.30 0.92 4.35
CA VAL A 34 -14.22 2.06 4.44
C VAL A 34 -15.37 1.74 5.40
N GLY A 35 -15.65 2.68 6.29
CA GLY A 35 -16.74 2.62 7.25
C GLY A 35 -16.51 1.62 8.39
N GLN A 36 -17.42 1.66 9.38
CA GLN A 36 -17.28 0.88 10.61
C GLN A 36 -17.11 -0.63 10.38
N CYS A 37 -17.93 -1.22 9.50
CA CYS A 37 -17.85 -2.66 9.18
C CYS A 37 -16.54 -3.01 8.46
N GLY A 38 -16.18 -2.22 7.44
CA GLY A 38 -14.94 -2.43 6.67
C GLY A 38 -13.69 -2.36 7.54
N ASN A 39 -13.66 -1.41 8.49
CA ASN A 39 -12.55 -1.28 9.43
C ASN A 39 -12.45 -2.44 10.43
N GLN A 40 -13.58 -3.00 10.89
CA GLN A 40 -13.58 -4.18 11.76
C GLN A 40 -13.09 -5.43 11.02
N VAL A 41 -13.62 -5.68 9.82
CA VAL A 41 -13.21 -6.82 8.99
C VAL A 41 -11.74 -6.68 8.58
N GLY A 42 -11.33 -5.47 8.18
CA GLY A 42 -9.94 -5.16 7.84
C GLY A 42 -8.99 -5.41 9.02
N THR A 43 -9.39 -5.04 10.24
CA THR A 43 -8.59 -5.33 11.44
C THR A 43 -8.38 -6.83 11.63
N ALA A 44 -9.42 -7.64 11.49
CA ALA A 44 -9.30 -9.10 11.58
C ALA A 44 -8.43 -9.67 10.45
N PHE A 45 -8.61 -9.19 9.22
CA PHE A 45 -7.79 -9.57 8.06
C PHE A 45 -6.30 -9.31 8.32
N TRP A 46 -5.96 -8.10 8.78
CA TRP A 46 -4.56 -7.75 9.06
C TRP A 46 -3.96 -8.59 10.19
N GLN A 47 -4.72 -8.94 11.23
CA GLN A 47 -4.24 -9.85 12.28
C GLN A 47 -3.87 -11.23 11.71
N THR A 48 -4.70 -11.78 10.82
CA THR A 48 -4.44 -13.07 10.18
C THR A 48 -3.18 -13.01 9.31
N ILE A 49 -3.08 -12.00 8.44
CA ILE A 49 -1.94 -11.84 7.53
C ILE A 49 -0.62 -11.60 8.29
N LEU A 50 -0.64 -10.81 9.37
CA LEU A 50 0.54 -10.64 10.23
C LEU A 50 1.01 -11.98 10.81
N GLY A 51 0.07 -12.79 11.31
CA GLY A 51 0.37 -14.13 11.84
C GLY A 51 0.95 -15.07 10.79
N GLU A 52 0.41 -15.06 9.56
CA GLU A 52 0.92 -15.87 8.45
C GLU A 52 2.36 -15.49 8.07
N HIS A 53 2.67 -14.19 8.04
CA HIS A 53 4.00 -13.66 7.71
C HIS A 53 4.97 -13.59 8.90
N GLY A 54 4.58 -14.07 10.09
CA GLY A 54 5.45 -14.04 11.28
C GLY A 54 5.80 -12.62 11.75
N LEU A 55 4.87 -11.68 11.56
CA LEU A 55 4.98 -10.30 12.00
C LEU A 55 4.24 -10.12 13.34
N ASP A 56 4.83 -9.36 14.25
CA ASP A 56 4.14 -8.95 15.47
C ASP A 56 3.09 -7.85 15.17
N ASN A 57 2.31 -7.47 16.19
CA ASN A 57 1.31 -6.41 16.08
C ASN A 57 1.88 -5.01 15.80
N ASN A 58 3.20 -4.84 15.87
CA ASN A 58 3.91 -3.60 15.52
C ASN A 58 4.56 -3.68 14.12
N GLY A 59 4.39 -4.79 13.41
CA GLY A 59 4.98 -5.05 12.10
C GLY A 59 6.44 -5.50 12.14
N LEU A 60 6.98 -5.87 13.30
CA LEU A 60 8.33 -6.41 13.42
C LEU A 60 8.34 -7.90 13.09
N TYR A 61 9.25 -8.32 12.21
CA TYR A 61 9.41 -9.73 11.88
C TYR A 61 10.07 -10.52 13.02
N THR A 62 9.35 -11.51 13.54
CA THR A 62 9.76 -12.43 14.61
C THR A 62 9.74 -13.90 14.16
N GLY A 63 9.39 -14.16 12.89
CA GLY A 63 9.36 -15.49 12.30
C GLY A 63 10.72 -16.15 12.12
N ASP A 64 10.70 -17.45 11.89
CA ASP A 64 11.86 -18.33 11.71
C ASP A 64 12.02 -18.85 10.27
N SER A 65 10.98 -18.71 9.43
CA SER A 65 10.93 -19.28 8.08
C SER A 65 11.11 -18.22 6.98
N ARG A 66 12.07 -18.45 6.08
CA ARG A 66 12.30 -17.58 4.91
C ARG A 66 11.05 -17.44 4.03
N VAL A 67 10.22 -18.49 3.95
CA VAL A 67 9.00 -18.51 3.13
C VAL A 67 7.99 -17.47 3.62
N GLN A 68 8.01 -17.09 4.90
CA GLN A 68 7.13 -16.05 5.43
C GLN A 68 7.48 -14.65 4.89
N LEU A 69 8.73 -14.45 4.47
CA LEU A 69 9.17 -13.20 3.85
C LEU A 69 8.98 -13.20 2.32
N ASP A 70 8.64 -14.34 1.73
CA ASP A 70 8.39 -14.41 0.30
C ASP A 70 7.17 -13.56 -0.05
N ARG A 71 7.38 -12.58 -0.94
CA ARG A 71 6.33 -11.68 -1.43
C ARG A 71 5.63 -10.85 -0.36
N VAL A 72 6.24 -10.67 0.81
CA VAL A 72 5.70 -9.78 1.87
C VAL A 72 5.47 -8.35 1.36
N ASN A 73 6.27 -7.91 0.39
CA ASN A 73 6.20 -6.59 -0.24
C ASN A 73 4.90 -6.33 -1.02
N VAL A 74 4.08 -7.35 -1.30
CA VAL A 74 2.78 -7.20 -1.97
C VAL A 74 1.82 -6.38 -1.10
N TYR A 75 1.73 -6.71 0.19
CA TYR A 75 0.83 -6.05 1.14
C TYR A 75 1.54 -5.07 2.08
N PHE A 76 2.85 -5.23 2.27
CA PHE A 76 3.62 -4.43 3.20
C PHE A 76 4.68 -3.57 2.50
N ASN A 77 5.04 -2.48 3.16
CA ASN A 77 6.22 -1.67 2.91
C ASN A 77 7.27 -1.97 3.97
N GLU A 78 8.50 -2.26 3.58
CA GLU A 78 9.62 -2.31 4.53
C GLU A 78 10.04 -0.87 4.88
N ALA A 79 9.79 -0.46 6.12
CA ALA A 79 10.09 0.90 6.59
C ALA A 79 11.50 1.03 7.18
N SER A 80 11.95 0.00 7.89
CA SER A 80 13.30 -0.12 8.46
C SER A 80 13.64 -1.61 8.54
N GLU A 81 14.90 -1.95 8.84
CA GLU A 81 15.34 -3.35 8.92
C GLU A 81 14.40 -4.18 9.81
N LYS A 82 13.68 -5.14 9.19
CA LYS A 82 12.66 -6.03 9.80
C LYS A 82 11.33 -5.38 10.21
N LYS A 83 11.08 -4.11 9.92
CA LYS A 83 9.81 -3.43 10.19
C LYS A 83 8.99 -3.29 8.92
N TYR A 84 7.82 -3.92 8.91
CA TYR A 84 6.88 -3.98 7.81
C TYR A 84 5.60 -3.23 8.16
N VAL A 85 5.21 -2.30 7.30
CA VAL A 85 4.04 -1.43 7.48
C VAL A 85 3.01 -1.75 6.41
N PRO A 86 1.75 -2.03 6.74
CA PRO A 86 0.71 -2.33 5.76
C PRO A 86 0.51 -1.20 4.75
N ARG A 87 0.29 -1.56 3.49
CA ARG A 87 -0.21 -0.68 2.43
C ARG A 87 -1.72 -0.57 2.55
N ALA A 88 -2.20 0.01 3.65
CA ALA A 88 -3.62 0.13 3.95
C ALA A 88 -4.01 1.57 4.22
N VAL A 89 -5.18 1.97 3.73
CA VAL A 89 -5.84 3.24 4.06
C VAL A 89 -7.16 2.94 4.77
N LEU A 90 -7.37 3.60 5.90
CA LEU A 90 -8.53 3.44 6.76
C LEU A 90 -9.39 4.68 6.62
N VAL A 91 -10.61 4.52 6.12
CA VAL A 91 -11.54 5.61 5.88
C VAL A 91 -12.80 5.40 6.71
N ASP A 92 -13.25 6.43 7.41
CA ASP A 92 -14.59 6.47 8.00
C ASP A 92 -15.08 7.91 8.10
N LEU A 93 -16.38 8.16 8.00
CA LEU A 93 -16.91 9.51 8.23
C LEU A 93 -16.90 9.84 9.72
N GLU A 94 -16.97 8.81 10.58
CA GLU A 94 -17.03 8.96 12.03
C GLU A 94 -15.65 8.76 12.69
N PRO A 95 -15.23 9.65 13.61
CA PRO A 95 -13.94 9.52 14.29
C PRO A 95 -13.89 8.32 15.25
N GLY A 96 -15.04 7.87 15.76
CA GLY A 96 -15.11 6.81 16.78
C GLY A 96 -14.54 5.47 16.33
N THR A 97 -14.65 5.13 15.04
CA THR A 97 -14.05 3.91 14.50
C THR A 97 -12.52 3.95 14.55
N MET A 98 -11.93 5.13 14.34
CA MET A 98 -10.47 5.29 14.34
C MET A 98 -9.89 5.14 15.74
N ASP A 99 -10.57 5.69 16.74
CA ASP A 99 -10.20 5.51 18.15
C ASP A 99 -10.22 4.03 18.55
N ALA A 100 -11.22 3.27 18.07
CA ALA A 100 -11.30 1.84 18.33
C ALA A 100 -10.14 1.06 17.70
N VAL A 101 -9.75 1.37 16.46
CA VAL A 101 -8.59 0.72 15.80
C VAL A 101 -7.28 1.09 16.50
N ARG A 102 -7.11 2.37 16.89
CA ARG A 102 -5.91 2.87 17.58
C ARG A 102 -5.76 2.33 19.00
N ALA A 103 -6.86 2.15 19.73
CA ALA A 103 -6.88 1.49 21.03
C ALA A 103 -6.73 -0.04 20.92
N GLY A 104 -6.98 -0.58 19.73
CA GLY A 104 -6.85 -2.01 19.43
C GLY A 104 -5.40 -2.50 19.36
N PRO A 105 -5.22 -3.83 19.25
CA PRO A 105 -3.90 -4.45 19.22
C PRO A 105 -3.05 -4.00 18.02
N LEU A 106 -3.68 -3.63 16.90
CA LEU A 106 -3.01 -3.17 15.69
C LEU A 106 -2.81 -1.64 15.63
N GLY A 107 -3.10 -0.91 16.71
CA GLY A 107 -3.09 0.56 16.68
C GLY A 107 -1.74 1.19 16.31
N ARG A 108 -0.64 0.45 16.50
CA ARG A 108 0.73 0.89 16.17
C ARG A 108 1.24 0.41 14.81
N LEU A 109 0.47 -0.44 14.14
CA LEU A 109 0.85 -1.05 12.88
C LEU A 109 0.69 -0.08 11.71
N PHE A 110 -0.43 0.63 11.67
CA PHE A 110 -0.76 1.57 10.59
C PHE A 110 -0.07 2.91 10.81
N ARG A 111 0.30 3.58 9.71
CA ARG A 111 0.81 4.95 9.78
C ARG A 111 -0.32 5.90 10.19
N PRO A 112 -0.09 6.86 11.08
CA PRO A 112 -1.07 7.89 11.42
C PRO A 112 -1.64 8.61 10.19
N ASP A 113 -0.81 8.80 9.16
CA ASP A 113 -1.17 9.46 7.90
C ASP A 113 -2.14 8.64 7.03
N ASN A 114 -2.31 7.35 7.32
CA ASN A 114 -3.21 6.47 6.55
C ASN A 114 -4.64 6.44 7.11
N PHE A 115 -4.90 7.18 8.19
CA PHE A 115 -6.22 7.31 8.79
C PHE A 115 -6.88 8.56 8.22
N VAL A 116 -7.90 8.38 7.39
CA VAL A 116 -8.72 9.45 6.82
C VAL A 116 -10.08 9.39 7.49
N PHE A 117 -10.47 10.46 8.17
CA PHE A 117 -11.76 10.47 8.85
C PHE A 117 -12.44 11.84 8.87
N GLY A 118 -13.76 11.81 8.76
CA GLY A 118 -14.60 13.01 8.87
C GLY A 118 -14.95 13.38 10.31
N GLN A 119 -15.74 14.44 10.44
CA GLN A 119 -16.37 14.87 11.70
C GLN A 119 -17.89 14.63 11.71
N SER A 120 -18.41 13.90 10.72
CA SER A 120 -19.84 13.74 10.45
C SER A 120 -20.19 12.25 10.30
N SER A 121 -21.43 11.95 9.93
CA SER A 121 -21.87 10.56 9.70
C SER A 121 -22.78 10.49 8.49
N ALA A 122 -22.64 9.41 7.72
CA ALA A 122 -23.62 9.07 6.68
C ALA A 122 -24.99 8.71 7.28
N ALA A 123 -25.07 8.37 8.57
CA ALA A 123 -26.31 7.99 9.27
C ALA A 123 -27.11 6.90 8.51
N ASN A 124 -26.42 5.88 8.00
CA ASN A 124 -26.97 4.81 7.14
C ASN A 124 -27.68 5.30 5.87
N ASN A 125 -27.41 6.53 5.43
CA ASN A 125 -27.92 7.08 4.19
C ASN A 125 -26.83 7.09 3.11
N TRP A 126 -27.03 6.30 2.06
CA TRP A 126 -26.11 6.22 0.94
C TRP A 126 -25.92 7.57 0.23
N ALA A 127 -26.98 8.36 0.07
CA ALA A 127 -26.91 9.65 -0.61
C ALA A 127 -26.01 10.64 0.13
N LYS A 128 -26.04 10.63 1.47
CA LYS A 128 -25.13 11.45 2.29
C LYS A 128 -23.68 10.99 2.13
N GLY A 129 -23.44 9.69 2.22
CA GLY A 129 -22.10 9.13 2.05
C GLY A 129 -21.53 9.35 0.65
N HIS A 130 -22.36 9.42 -0.38
CA HIS A 130 -21.88 9.55 -1.76
C HIS A 130 -21.81 10.99 -2.27
N TYR A 131 -22.79 11.83 -1.92
CA TYR A 131 -22.95 13.16 -2.53
C TYR A 131 -22.63 14.34 -1.60
N THR A 132 -22.65 14.16 -0.28
CA THR A 132 -22.39 15.26 0.67
C THR A 132 -21.17 14.96 1.52
N GLU A 133 -21.33 14.29 2.65
CA GLU A 133 -20.29 14.11 3.67
C GLU A 133 -19.08 13.36 3.13
N GLY A 134 -19.30 12.32 2.31
CA GLY A 134 -18.20 11.55 1.73
C GLY A 134 -17.58 12.21 0.51
N ALA A 135 -18.28 13.13 -0.16
CA ALA A 135 -17.67 13.92 -1.23
C ALA A 135 -16.70 14.95 -0.62
N GLU A 136 -17.11 15.61 0.48
CA GLU A 136 -16.24 16.53 1.22
C GLU A 136 -14.97 15.84 1.72
N LEU A 137 -15.08 14.62 2.28
CA LEU A 137 -13.93 13.87 2.79
C LEU A 137 -12.97 13.38 1.69
N VAL A 138 -13.44 13.17 0.46
CA VAL A 138 -12.58 12.72 -0.65
C VAL A 138 -11.74 13.85 -1.23
N GLU A 139 -12.22 15.09 -1.12
CA GLU A 139 -11.53 16.29 -1.62
C GLU A 139 -10.52 16.89 -0.62
N GLU A 140 -10.55 16.42 0.64
CA GLU A 140 -9.65 16.82 1.74
C GLU A 140 -8.33 16.01 1.75
#